data_AF-A0A2S6Z1I3-F1
#
_entry.id   AF-A0A2S6Z1I3-F1
#
_cell.length_a   1.000
_cell.length_b   1.000
_cell.length_c   1.000
_cell.angle_alpha   90.00
_cell.angle_beta   90.00
_cell.angle_gamma   90.00
#
_symmetry.space_group_name_H-M   'P 1'
#
loop_
_entity.id
_entity.type
_entity.pdbx_description
1 polymer ?
#
loop_
_entity_poly.entity_id
_entity_poly.type
_entity_poly.pdbx_seq_one_letter_code
_entity_poly.pdbx_strand_id
1 'polypeptide(L)'
;MEILQAFTYTVINSCSNPMNQVATLLGFLHIAIQPFFINAISLYFIPEVAKNKVKNYAYFACFVCLILMILKIYPFEWASHIPKGTALCSDRLCSVSGNWHIAWELPVNDILSVTIFGFKVVWAPYVFAAFIVPLAYGSWRFTIFHLFLGPILARLTTDNPNEFPAVWCLLSIGFLLLVIKTPVRSWLFVKTVWWIRSPVPQAVGPV
;
A
#
# COMPACT_ATOMS: atom_id res chain seq x y z
N MET A 1 -10.57 -0.56 -6.59
CA MET A 1 -9.79 -1.74 -6.98
C MET A 1 -10.66 -2.85 -7.51
N GLU A 2 -11.70 -3.28 -6.80
CA GLU A 2 -12.51 -4.42 -7.24
C GLU A 2 -13.07 -4.31 -8.65
N ILE A 3 -13.52 -3.13 -9.09
CA ILE A 3 -13.98 -2.95 -10.47
C ILE A 3 -12.85 -3.25 -11.47
N LEU A 4 -11.64 -2.79 -11.18
CA LEU A 4 -10.47 -3.03 -12.02
C LEU A 4 -10.06 -4.52 -11.96
N GLN A 5 -10.11 -5.15 -10.79
CA GLN A 5 -9.83 -6.57 -10.65
C GLN A 5 -10.88 -7.42 -11.39
N ALA A 6 -12.17 -7.09 -11.27
CA ALA A 6 -13.26 -7.73 -12.00
C ALA A 6 -13.08 -7.63 -13.52
N PHE A 7 -12.68 -6.45 -14.01
CA PHE A 7 -12.32 -6.28 -15.42
C PHE A 7 -11.10 -7.13 -15.81
N THR A 8 -10.07 -7.18 -14.96
CA THR A 8 -8.83 -7.93 -15.21
C THR A 8 -9.10 -9.43 -15.39
N TYR A 9 -10.09 -10.00 -14.71
CA TYR A 9 -10.51 -11.38 -14.91
C TYR A 9 -10.95 -11.70 -16.35
N THR A 10 -11.48 -10.74 -17.10
CA THR A 10 -11.90 -10.95 -18.50
C THR A 10 -10.73 -11.16 -19.46
N VAL A 11 -9.52 -10.76 -19.06
CA VAL A 11 -8.30 -10.81 -19.87
C VAL A 11 -7.16 -11.54 -19.17
N ILE A 12 -7.44 -12.25 -18.08
CA ILE A 12 -6.44 -12.91 -17.24
C ILE A 12 -5.66 -13.98 -18.01
N ASN A 13 -4.39 -14.21 -17.65
CA ASN A 13 -3.46 -15.14 -18.30
C ASN A 13 -3.12 -14.85 -19.77
N SER A 14 -3.77 -13.88 -20.40
CA SER A 14 -3.53 -13.49 -21.78
C SER A 14 -2.39 -12.46 -21.86
N CYS A 15 -1.17 -12.84 -21.51
CA CYS A 15 -0.05 -11.90 -21.35
C CYS A 15 0.41 -11.21 -22.65
N SER A 16 0.08 -11.77 -23.81
CA SER A 16 0.29 -11.12 -25.12
C SER A 16 -0.81 -10.13 -25.48
N ASN A 17 -1.93 -10.11 -24.75
CA ASN A 17 -3.04 -9.20 -24.97
C ASN A 17 -2.73 -7.82 -24.35
N PRO A 18 -2.72 -6.73 -25.14
CA PRO A 18 -2.51 -5.38 -24.62
C PRO A 18 -3.50 -4.98 -23.52
N MET A 19 -4.74 -5.48 -23.55
CA MET A 19 -5.73 -5.20 -22.51
C MET A 19 -5.32 -5.76 -21.15
N ASN A 20 -4.68 -6.94 -21.11
CA ASN A 20 -4.14 -7.50 -19.88
C ASN A 20 -2.99 -6.64 -19.34
N GLN A 21 -2.08 -6.21 -20.22
CA GLN A 21 -0.94 -5.38 -19.86
C GLN A 21 -1.39 -4.03 -19.30
N VAL A 22 -2.37 -3.38 -19.94
CA VAL A 22 -2.98 -2.13 -19.46
C VAL A 22 -3.68 -2.34 -18.12
N ALA A 23 -4.48 -3.40 -17.96
CA ALA A 23 -5.14 -3.71 -16.70
C ALA A 23 -4.13 -3.94 -15.56
N THR A 24 -3.03 -4.64 -15.85
CA THR A 24 -1.91 -4.87 -14.92
C THR A 24 -1.26 -3.55 -14.51
N LEU A 25 -0.97 -2.66 -15.47
CA LEU A 25 -0.37 -1.36 -15.21
C LEU A 25 -1.30 -0.48 -14.36
N LEU A 26 -2.60 -0.48 -14.63
CA LEU A 26 -3.59 0.24 -13.81
C LEU A 26 -3.66 -0.33 -12.39
N GLY A 27 -3.55 -1.66 -12.25
CA GLY A 27 -3.49 -2.32 -10.94
C GLY A 27 -2.27 -1.86 -10.15
N PHE A 28 -1.10 -1.84 -10.80
CA PHE A 28 0.11 -1.30 -10.22
C PHE A 28 0.01 0.19 -9.87
N LEU A 29 -0.53 1.02 -10.76
CA LEU A 29 -0.69 2.45 -10.51
C LEU A 29 -1.59 2.69 -9.29
N HIS A 30 -2.64 1.90 -9.13
CA HIS A 30 -3.43 1.95 -7.92
C HIS A 30 -2.60 1.62 -6.66
N ILE A 31 -1.79 0.56 -6.69
CA ILE A 31 -0.89 0.23 -5.56
C ILE A 31 0.04 1.42 -5.28
N ALA A 32 0.61 2.04 -6.30
CA ALA A 32 1.52 3.18 -6.14
C ALA A 32 0.83 4.43 -5.57
N ILE A 33 -0.47 4.62 -5.83
CA ILE A 33 -1.28 5.73 -5.30
C ILE A 33 -1.85 5.40 -3.91
N GLN A 34 -1.99 4.12 -3.55
CA GLN A 34 -2.56 3.66 -2.28
C GLN A 34 -1.99 4.37 -1.02
N PRO A 35 -0.67 4.69 -0.92
CA PRO A 35 -0.13 5.43 0.21
C PRO A 35 -0.80 6.78 0.47
N PHE A 36 -1.33 7.46 -0.57
CA PHE A 36 -2.10 8.70 -0.37
C PHE A 36 -3.38 8.44 0.42
N PHE A 37 -4.12 7.38 0.07
CA PHE A 37 -5.35 7.00 0.77
C PHE A 37 -5.05 6.51 2.20
N ILE A 38 -3.99 5.71 2.36
CA ILE A 38 -3.53 5.25 3.67
C ILE A 38 -3.21 6.45 4.56
N ASN A 39 -2.49 7.45 4.04
CA ASN A 39 -2.16 8.66 4.80
C ASN A 39 -3.38 9.55 5.06
N ALA A 40 -4.31 9.66 4.12
CA ALA A 40 -5.56 10.40 4.34
C ALA A 40 -6.35 9.82 5.52
N ILE A 41 -6.48 8.50 5.60
CA ILE A 41 -7.15 7.80 6.71
C ILE A 41 -6.32 7.87 7.99
N SER A 42 -5.01 7.67 7.91
CA SER A 42 -4.13 7.74 9.07
C SER A 42 -4.13 9.14 9.72
N LEU A 43 -4.15 10.20 8.92
CA LEU A 43 -4.26 11.58 9.36
C LEU A 43 -5.62 11.89 10.00
N TYR A 44 -6.66 11.13 9.67
CA TYR A 44 -7.98 11.25 10.29
C TYR A 44 -7.96 10.81 11.77
N PHE A 45 -7.11 9.84 12.12
CA PHE A 45 -7.04 9.27 13.47
C PHE A 45 -6.10 10.00 14.44
N ILE A 46 -5.56 11.16 14.07
CA ILE A 46 -4.71 11.99 14.94
C ILE A 46 -5.37 13.34 15.24
N PRO A 47 -4.93 14.10 16.27
CA PRO A 47 -5.52 15.39 16.60
C PRO A 47 -5.36 16.41 15.46
N GLU A 48 -6.37 17.26 15.24
CA GLU A 48 -6.42 18.22 14.12
C GLU A 48 -5.22 19.18 14.11
N VAL A 49 -4.71 19.56 15.29
CA VAL A 49 -3.49 20.39 15.42
C VAL A 49 -2.25 19.66 14.89
N ALA A 50 -2.12 18.36 15.16
CA ALA A 50 -1.03 17.54 14.64
C ALA A 50 -1.16 17.35 13.13
N LYS A 51 -2.35 16.98 12.67
CA LYS A 51 -2.69 16.80 11.26
C LYS A 51 -2.33 18.02 10.41
N ASN A 52 -2.71 19.21 10.85
CA ASN A 52 -2.43 20.42 10.07
C ASN A 52 -0.93 20.74 9.93
N LYS A 53 -0.10 20.30 10.88
CA LYS A 53 1.36 20.43 10.78
C LYS A 53 1.99 19.41 9.83
N VAL A 54 1.47 18.19 9.79
CA VAL A 54 2.15 17.08 9.09
C VAL A 54 1.54 16.72 7.73
N LYS A 55 0.30 17.12 7.43
CA LYS A 55 -0.44 16.68 6.23
C LYS A 55 0.30 16.94 4.91
N ASN A 56 0.88 18.13 4.76
CA ASN A 56 1.56 18.52 3.53
C ASN A 56 2.84 17.70 3.35
N TYR A 57 3.61 17.47 4.42
CA TYR A 57 4.81 16.64 4.39
C TYR A 57 4.49 15.17 4.11
N ALA A 58 3.41 14.64 4.69
CA ALA A 58 2.96 13.27 4.44
C ALA A 58 2.58 13.07 2.96
N TYR A 59 1.79 13.97 2.38
CA TYR A 59 1.42 13.88 0.97
C TYR A 59 2.59 14.14 0.02
N PHE A 60 3.50 15.04 0.37
CA PHE A 60 4.73 15.25 -0.39
C PHE A 60 5.59 13.98 -0.40
N ALA A 61 5.76 13.31 0.75
CA ALA A 61 6.45 12.03 0.83
C ALA A 61 5.76 10.95 -0.03
N CYS A 62 4.43 10.88 -0.03
CA CYS A 62 3.66 9.98 -0.90
C CYS A 62 3.91 10.27 -2.38
N PHE A 63 3.96 11.55 -2.77
CA PHE A 63 4.21 11.97 -4.14
C PHE A 63 5.62 11.58 -4.62
N VAL A 64 6.63 11.83 -3.79
CA VAL A 64 8.00 11.36 -4.07
C VAL A 64 8.00 9.84 -4.22
N CYS A 65 7.40 9.10 -3.29
CA CYS A 65 7.37 7.63 -3.36
C CYS A 65 6.62 7.08 -4.57
N LEU A 66 5.53 7.74 -5.02
CA LEU A 66 4.82 7.41 -6.24
C LEU A 66 5.75 7.49 -7.46
N ILE A 67 6.51 8.58 -7.61
CA ILE A 67 7.48 8.74 -8.69
C ILE A 67 8.53 7.62 -8.62
N LEU A 68 9.08 7.37 -7.42
CA LEU A 68 10.08 6.31 -7.22
C LEU A 68 9.55 4.92 -7.58
N MET A 69 8.28 4.62 -7.26
CA MET A 69 7.63 3.36 -7.64
C MET A 69 7.45 3.23 -9.15
N ILE A 70 7.05 4.31 -9.83
CA ILE A 70 6.92 4.32 -11.30
C ILE A 70 8.28 4.09 -11.96
N LEU A 71 9.34 4.77 -11.49
CA LEU A 71 10.70 4.54 -11.98
C LEU A 71 11.17 3.10 -11.78
N LYS A 72 10.65 2.41 -10.76
CA LYS A 72 11.02 1.03 -10.43
C LYS A 72 10.48 -0.02 -11.40
N ILE A 73 9.41 0.28 -12.14
CA ILE A 73 8.87 -0.62 -13.18
C ILE A 73 9.29 -0.19 -14.59
N TYR A 74 9.97 0.95 -14.72
CA TYR A 74 10.49 1.40 -16.01
C TYR A 74 11.70 0.54 -16.40
N PRO A 75 11.75 0.00 -17.64
CA PRO A 75 12.78 -0.93 -18.07
C PRO A 75 14.06 -0.19 -18.47
N PHE A 76 14.79 0.35 -17.50
CA PHE A 76 16.10 0.95 -17.74
C PHE A 76 17.11 -0.14 -18.15
N GLU A 77 17.73 0.01 -19.32
CA GLU A 77 18.73 -0.95 -19.83
C GLU A 77 19.95 -1.13 -18.90
N TRP A 78 20.28 -0.09 -18.11
CA TRP A 78 21.40 -0.10 -17.19
C TRP A 78 21.07 -0.71 -15.82
N ALA A 79 19.79 -0.92 -15.50
CA ALA A 79 19.36 -1.38 -14.18
C ALA A 79 19.11 -2.89 -14.19
N SER A 80 19.67 -3.60 -13.21
CA SER A 80 19.43 -5.04 -13.07
C SER A 80 17.97 -5.33 -12.70
N HIS A 81 17.44 -6.43 -13.23
CA HIS A 81 16.11 -6.93 -12.86
C HIS A 81 16.15 -7.69 -11.53
N ILE A 82 15.06 -7.58 -10.78
CA ILE A 82 14.88 -8.36 -9.54
C ILE A 82 14.52 -9.81 -9.89
N PRO A 83 15.17 -10.81 -9.27
CA PRO A 83 14.80 -12.20 -9.47
C PRO A 83 13.35 -12.51 -9.08
N LYS A 84 12.75 -13.48 -9.78
CA LYS A 84 11.43 -14.03 -9.45
C LYS A 84 11.39 -14.54 -8.00
N GLY A 85 10.20 -14.47 -7.40
CA GLY A 85 9.96 -14.93 -6.03
C GLY A 85 9.82 -13.81 -5.00
N THR A 86 10.12 -12.57 -5.39
CA THR A 86 9.72 -11.39 -4.61
C THR A 86 8.36 -10.87 -5.06
N ALA A 87 7.59 -10.26 -4.16
CA ALA A 87 6.25 -9.77 -4.48
C ALA A 87 6.23 -8.87 -5.73
N LEU A 88 5.31 -9.18 -6.65
CA LEU A 88 5.10 -8.54 -7.95
C LEU A 88 6.23 -8.69 -8.97
N CYS A 89 7.34 -9.35 -8.65
CA CYS A 89 8.53 -9.36 -9.51
C CYS A 89 8.48 -10.49 -10.54
N SER A 90 8.61 -10.13 -11.81
CA SER A 90 8.68 -11.04 -12.96
C SER A 90 9.46 -10.39 -14.11
N ASP A 91 9.59 -11.10 -15.24
CA ASP A 91 10.27 -10.60 -16.44
C ASP A 91 9.31 -9.92 -17.44
N ARG A 92 8.01 -9.91 -17.10
CA ARG A 92 6.93 -9.42 -17.98
C ARG A 92 5.89 -8.65 -17.19
N LEU A 93 5.12 -7.84 -17.90
CA LEU A 93 3.95 -7.15 -17.38
C LEU A 93 2.71 -8.00 -17.68
N CYS A 94 2.15 -8.69 -16.67
CA CYS A 94 0.97 -9.53 -16.87
C CYS A 94 0.14 -9.74 -15.60
N SER A 95 -1.18 -9.81 -15.77
CA SER A 95 -2.11 -10.31 -14.75
C SER A 95 -2.38 -11.77 -15.00
N VAL A 96 -2.03 -12.62 -14.04
CA VAL A 96 -2.16 -14.08 -14.09
C VAL A 96 -3.05 -14.58 -12.97
N SER A 97 -3.50 -15.83 -13.07
CA SER A 97 -4.17 -16.49 -11.96
C SER A 97 -3.17 -16.76 -10.83
N GLY A 98 -3.50 -16.32 -9.62
CA GLY A 98 -2.86 -16.73 -8.37
C GLY A 98 -3.46 -18.04 -7.85
N ASN A 99 -3.29 -18.29 -6.56
CA ASN A 99 -3.81 -19.49 -5.91
C ASN A 99 -5.35 -19.50 -5.88
N TRP A 100 -5.96 -18.37 -5.59
CA TRP A 100 -7.42 -18.21 -5.55
C TRP A 100 -7.92 -16.84 -6.03
N HIS A 101 -7.01 -15.87 -6.17
CA HIS A 101 -7.26 -14.51 -6.66
C HIS A 101 -6.28 -14.15 -7.79
N ILE A 102 -6.39 -12.93 -8.33
CA ILE A 102 -5.46 -12.42 -9.36
C ILE A 102 -4.06 -12.24 -8.76
N ALA A 103 -3.04 -12.58 -9.55
CA ALA A 103 -1.66 -12.24 -9.29
C ALA A 103 -1.14 -11.27 -10.35
N TRP A 104 -0.24 -10.38 -9.95
CA TRP A 104 0.38 -9.40 -10.83
C TRP A 104 1.87 -9.66 -10.98
N GLU A 105 2.31 -9.70 -12.23
CA GLU A 105 3.69 -9.83 -12.64
C GLU A 105 4.13 -8.51 -13.25
N LEU A 106 5.21 -7.93 -12.71
CA LEU A 106 5.77 -6.66 -13.13
C LEU A 106 7.27 -6.82 -13.43
N PRO A 107 7.79 -6.16 -14.49
CA PRO A 107 9.22 -6.07 -14.76
C PRO A 107 9.90 -5.07 -13.82
N VAL A 108 10.18 -5.50 -12.59
CA VAL A 108 10.72 -4.63 -11.54
C VAL A 108 12.25 -4.58 -11.62
N ASN A 109 12.79 -3.36 -11.62
CA ASN A 109 14.23 -3.13 -11.53
C ASN A 109 14.71 -3.00 -10.08
N ASP A 110 16.01 -3.14 -9.89
CA ASP A 110 16.64 -3.14 -8.57
C ASP A 110 16.90 -1.75 -7.98
N ILE A 111 16.58 -0.68 -8.71
CA ILE A 111 16.83 0.69 -8.23
C ILE A 111 16.00 0.92 -6.96
N LEU A 112 16.61 1.57 -5.96
CA LEU A 112 15.95 1.93 -4.69
C LEU A 112 15.50 0.73 -3.85
N SER A 113 15.94 -0.50 -4.18
CA SER A 113 15.84 -1.62 -3.25
C SER A 113 16.80 -1.37 -2.08
N VAL A 114 16.34 -1.61 -0.84
CA VAL A 114 17.19 -1.46 0.35
C VAL A 114 17.43 -2.82 0.97
N THR A 115 18.68 -3.16 1.25
CA THR A 115 19.02 -4.39 1.97
C THR A 115 19.21 -4.08 3.45
N ILE A 116 18.40 -4.71 4.30
CA ILE A 116 18.43 -4.54 5.76
C ILE A 116 18.62 -5.91 6.39
N PHE A 117 19.69 -6.09 7.19
CA PHE A 117 20.00 -7.38 7.84
C PHE A 117 20.04 -8.59 6.89
N GLY A 118 20.51 -8.39 5.66
CA GLY A 118 20.53 -9.44 4.62
C GLY A 118 19.20 -9.66 3.89
N PHE A 119 18.12 -8.98 4.29
CA PHE A 119 16.82 -9.04 3.60
C PHE A 119 16.66 -7.87 2.64
N LYS A 120 16.34 -8.19 1.38
CA LYS A 120 16.14 -7.20 0.32
C LYS A 120 14.70 -6.70 0.30
N VAL A 121 14.51 -5.44 0.69
CA VAL A 121 13.22 -4.74 0.63
C VAL A 121 13.08 -4.07 -0.72
N VAL A 122 12.47 -4.78 -1.67
CA VAL A 122 12.29 -4.30 -3.04
C VAL A 122 11.35 -3.08 -3.08
N TRP A 123 10.19 -3.16 -2.42
CA TRP A 123 9.20 -2.10 -2.40
C TRP A 123 9.42 -1.07 -1.26
N ALA A 124 10.68 -0.67 -1.03
CA ALA A 124 11.03 0.25 0.05
C ALA A 124 10.28 1.60 0.00
N PRO A 125 10.09 2.27 -1.16
CA PRO A 125 9.32 3.51 -1.23
C PRO A 125 7.86 3.32 -0.77
N TYR A 126 7.24 2.19 -1.13
CA TYR A 126 5.88 1.87 -0.70
C TYR A 126 5.83 1.66 0.81
N VAL A 127 6.71 0.83 1.38
CA VAL A 127 6.77 0.56 2.83
C VAL A 127 6.99 1.85 3.61
N PHE A 128 7.88 2.72 3.12
CA PHE A 128 8.13 4.02 3.73
C PHE A 128 6.87 4.88 3.77
N ALA A 129 6.21 5.11 2.62
CA ALA A 129 5.03 5.97 2.56
C ALA A 129 3.80 5.38 3.26
N ALA A 130 3.59 4.07 3.17
CA ALA A 130 2.41 3.39 3.72
C ALA A 130 2.50 3.15 5.23
N PHE A 131 3.69 2.93 5.80
CA PHE A 131 3.82 2.53 7.20
C PHE A 131 4.73 3.43 8.01
N ILE A 132 5.91 3.77 7.49
CA ILE A 132 6.90 4.56 8.23
C ILE A 132 6.41 6.00 8.40
N VAL A 133 5.85 6.62 7.36
CA VAL A 133 5.33 7.99 7.42
C VAL A 133 4.16 8.11 8.42
N PRO A 134 3.09 7.29 8.36
CA PRO A 134 2.03 7.28 9.36
C PRO A 134 2.49 7.03 10.79
N LEU A 135 3.45 6.12 10.96
CA LEU A 135 4.05 5.88 12.26
C LEU A 135 4.81 7.13 12.72
N ALA A 136 5.63 7.74 11.87
CA ALA A 136 6.45 8.89 12.20
C ALA A 136 5.66 10.14 12.60
N TYR A 137 4.40 10.31 12.15
CA TYR A 137 3.48 11.35 12.64
C TYR A 137 2.40 10.85 13.60
N GLY A 138 2.48 9.61 14.08
CA GLY A 138 1.82 9.24 15.33
C GLY A 138 0.51 8.51 15.20
N SER A 139 0.14 8.13 13.98
CA SER A 139 -1.04 7.30 13.75
C SER A 139 -0.77 5.83 14.05
N TRP A 140 -0.02 5.53 15.11
CA TRP A 140 0.51 4.19 15.40
C TRP A 140 -0.59 3.14 15.58
N ARG A 141 -1.74 3.51 16.16
CA ARG A 141 -2.89 2.60 16.34
C ARG A 141 -3.45 2.15 15.00
N PHE A 142 -3.64 3.10 14.10
CA PHE A 142 -4.08 2.80 12.74
C PHE A 142 -3.00 2.03 11.97
N THR A 143 -1.72 2.40 12.08
CA THR A 143 -0.64 1.67 11.42
C THR A 143 -0.57 0.21 11.86
N ILE A 144 -0.68 -0.09 13.16
CA ILE A 144 -0.72 -1.47 13.67
C ILE A 144 -1.94 -2.21 13.15
N PHE A 145 -3.11 -1.59 13.21
CA PHE A 145 -4.35 -2.15 12.69
C PHE A 145 -4.23 -2.50 11.19
N HIS A 146 -3.65 -1.59 10.41
CA HIS A 146 -3.44 -1.75 8.97
C HIS A 146 -2.38 -2.83 8.66
N LEU A 147 -1.31 -2.94 9.44
CA LEU A 147 -0.32 -4.01 9.30
C LEU A 147 -0.91 -5.40 9.56
N PHE A 148 -1.72 -5.52 10.62
CA PHE A 148 -2.35 -6.79 10.99
C PHE A 148 -3.38 -7.23 9.96
N LEU A 149 -4.29 -6.33 9.61
CA LEU A 149 -5.37 -6.66 8.72
C LEU A 149 -4.92 -6.71 7.26
N GLY A 150 -3.96 -5.87 6.86
CA GLY A 150 -3.44 -5.85 5.51
C GLY A 150 -2.42 -6.96 5.23
N PRO A 151 -1.11 -6.66 5.32
CA PRO A 151 -0.05 -7.62 4.99
C PRO A 151 -0.13 -8.95 5.74
N ILE A 152 -0.39 -8.93 7.05
CA ILE A 152 -0.36 -10.18 7.84
C ILE A 152 -1.49 -11.10 7.40
N LEU A 153 -2.74 -10.62 7.38
CA LEU A 153 -3.87 -11.47 6.99
C LEU A 153 -3.78 -11.92 5.52
N ALA A 154 -3.33 -11.04 4.60
CA ALA A 154 -3.13 -11.43 3.20
C ALA A 154 -2.04 -12.51 3.05
N ARG A 155 -0.98 -12.49 3.87
CA ARG A 155 0.05 -13.53 3.83
C ARG A 155 -0.39 -14.86 4.44
N LEU A 156 -1.41 -14.84 5.30
CA LEU A 156 -2.02 -16.06 5.84
C LEU A 156 -2.95 -16.74 4.83
N THR A 157 -3.48 -16.01 3.85
CA THR A 157 -4.42 -16.54 2.86
C THR A 157 -3.78 -16.91 1.53
N THR A 158 -2.55 -16.48 1.24
CA THR A 158 -1.79 -16.91 0.06
C THR A 158 -0.29 -16.97 0.33
N ASP A 159 0.37 -18.02 -0.19
CA ASP A 159 1.83 -18.14 -0.25
C ASP A 159 2.41 -17.56 -1.55
N ASN A 160 1.58 -17.27 -2.55
CA ASN A 160 2.00 -16.71 -3.84
C ASN A 160 2.38 -15.22 -3.68
N PRO A 161 3.65 -14.85 -3.88
CA PRO A 161 4.12 -13.49 -3.67
C PRO A 161 3.51 -12.48 -4.66
N ASN A 162 3.12 -12.92 -5.86
CA ASN A 162 2.54 -12.04 -6.88
C ASN A 162 1.02 -11.84 -6.69
N GLU A 163 0.37 -12.75 -5.97
CA GLU A 163 -1.05 -12.65 -5.58
C GLU A 163 -1.24 -11.79 -4.32
N PHE A 164 -0.27 -11.83 -3.40
CA PHE A 164 -0.32 -11.17 -2.11
C PHE A 164 -0.86 -9.72 -2.13
N PRO A 165 -0.40 -8.81 -3.01
CA PRO A 165 -0.91 -7.44 -3.03
C PRO A 165 -2.36 -7.32 -3.49
N ALA A 166 -2.82 -8.19 -4.40
CA ALA A 166 -4.20 -8.17 -4.88
C ALA A 166 -5.18 -8.60 -3.79
N VAL A 167 -4.79 -9.61 -3.02
CA VAL A 167 -5.54 -10.10 -1.84
C VAL A 167 -5.61 -9.02 -0.77
N TRP A 168 -4.51 -8.32 -0.50
CA TRP A 168 -4.52 -7.20 0.45
C TRP A 168 -5.48 -6.09 -0.01
N CYS A 169 -5.53 -5.76 -1.30
CA CYS A 169 -6.50 -4.80 -1.83
C CYS A 169 -7.96 -5.24 -1.56
N LEU A 170 -8.27 -6.51 -1.81
CA LEU A 170 -9.60 -7.08 -1.58
C LEU A 170 -10.01 -6.99 -0.09
N LEU A 171 -9.11 -7.43 0.80
CA LEU A 171 -9.33 -7.40 2.24
C LEU A 171 -9.51 -5.97 2.79
N SER A 172 -8.86 -4.98 2.17
CA SER A 172 -8.92 -3.57 2.60
C SER A 172 -10.35 -3.01 2.62
N ILE A 173 -11.24 -3.49 1.76
CA ILE A 173 -12.65 -3.05 1.75
C ILE A 173 -13.39 -3.53 3.00
N GLY A 174 -13.17 -4.78 3.39
CA GLY A 174 -13.73 -5.34 4.62
C GLY A 174 -13.30 -4.52 5.84
N PHE A 175 -12.03 -4.10 5.89
CA PHE A 175 -11.52 -3.30 7.00
C PHE A 175 -12.09 -1.89 7.03
N LEU A 176 -12.23 -1.24 5.88
CA LEU A 176 -12.90 0.05 5.79
C LEU A 176 -14.34 -0.03 6.32
N LEU A 177 -15.08 -1.08 5.96
CA LEU A 177 -16.43 -1.32 6.47
C LEU A 177 -16.44 -1.55 7.99
N LEU A 178 -15.50 -2.34 8.51
CA LEU A 178 -15.37 -2.53 9.96
C LEU A 178 -15.09 -1.22 10.69
N VAL A 179 -14.15 -0.41 10.20
CA VAL A 179 -13.84 0.90 10.79
C VAL A 179 -15.04 1.83 10.76
N ILE A 180 -15.86 1.81 9.71
CA ILE A 180 -17.03 2.69 9.61
C ILE A 180 -18.17 2.23 10.52
N LYS A 181 -18.40 0.91 10.62
CA LYS A 181 -19.61 0.34 11.24
C LYS A 181 -19.43 -0.10 12.69
N THR A 182 -18.21 -0.15 13.23
CA THR A 182 -17.93 -0.72 14.55
C THR A 182 -17.26 0.29 15.49
N PRO A 183 -17.33 0.07 16.82
CA PRO A 183 -16.66 0.93 17.79
C PRO A 183 -15.12 0.90 17.70
N VAL A 184 -14.54 0.01 16.88
CA VAL A 184 -13.09 0.00 16.60
C VAL A 184 -12.59 1.38 16.17
N ARG A 185 -13.42 2.17 15.48
CA ARG A 185 -13.12 3.55 15.10
C ARG A 185 -12.64 4.40 16.27
N SER A 186 -13.31 4.34 17.41
CA SER A 186 -12.97 5.18 18.58
C SER A 186 -11.65 4.76 19.21
N TRP A 187 -11.33 3.46 19.16
CA TRP A 187 -10.07 2.92 19.64
C TRP A 187 -8.90 3.37 18.75
N LEU A 188 -9.09 3.47 17.44
CA LEU A 188 -8.03 3.87 16.50
C LEU A 188 -7.57 5.33 16.69
N PHE A 189 -8.39 6.19 17.29
CA PHE A 189 -7.99 7.57 17.55
C PHE A 189 -6.84 7.69 18.56
N VAL A 190 -5.85 8.48 18.19
CA VAL A 190 -4.73 8.86 19.05
C VAL A 190 -5.02 10.24 19.64
N LYS A 191 -5.13 10.31 20.98
CA LYS A 191 -5.47 11.56 21.70
C LYS A 191 -4.28 12.51 21.82
N THR A 192 -3.08 11.96 21.99
CA THR A 192 -1.84 12.72 22.18
C THR A 192 -0.76 12.09 21.33
N VAL A 193 -0.11 12.91 20.51
CA VAL A 193 1.04 12.49 19.70
C VAL A 193 2.33 12.83 20.44
N TRP A 194 3.36 12.00 20.33
CA TRP A 194 4.53 12.06 21.21
C TRP A 194 5.44 13.28 21.04
N TRP A 195 5.41 13.99 19.91
CA TRP A 195 6.15 15.25 19.73
C TRP A 195 5.34 16.51 20.07
N ILE A 196 4.06 16.41 20.45
CA ILE A 196 3.27 17.57 20.90
C ILE A 196 3.08 17.48 22.42
N ARG A 197 3.70 18.42 23.15
CA ARG A 197 3.70 18.46 24.62
C ARG A 197 2.40 19.01 25.26
N SER A 198 1.45 19.52 24.48
CA SER A 198 0.22 20.11 25.04
C SER A 198 -0.98 19.17 24.86
N PRO A 199 -1.75 18.88 25.93
CA PRO A 199 -3.04 18.21 25.79
C PRO A 199 -3.99 19.22 25.12
N VAL A 200 -4.31 18.98 23.85
CA VAL A 200 -5.27 19.81 23.13
C VAL A 200 -6.68 19.34 23.49
N PRO A 201 -7.62 20.25 23.84
CA PRO A 201 -9.01 19.88 24.06
C PRO A 201 -9.57 19.15 22.83
N GLN A 202 -10.22 18.01 23.05
CA GLN A 202 -10.90 17.31 21.96
C GLN A 202 -12.00 18.22 21.40
N ALA A 203 -11.93 18.53 20.11
CA ALA A 203 -13.13 18.92 19.39
C ALA A 203 -14.10 17.74 19.48
N VAL A 204 -15.26 18.00 20.10
CA VAL A 204 -16.35 17.06 20.30
C VAL A 204 -16.64 16.35 18.98
N GLY A 205 -16.43 15.02 18.94
CA GLY A 205 -16.81 14.22 17.79
C GLY A 205 -18.34 14.25 17.62
N PRO A 206 -18.86 14.26 16.38
CA PRO A 206 -20.30 14.21 16.18
C PRO A 206 -20.84 12.89 16.75
N VAL A 207 -21.91 13.04 17.53
CA VAL A 207 -22.77 11.97 18.09
C VAL A 207 -23.28 11.06 16.99
#